data_AF-T1GKK1-F1
#
_entry.id   AF-T1GKK1-F1
#
_cell.length_a   1.000
_cell.length_b   1.000
_cell.length_c   1.000
_cell.angle_alpha   90.00
_cell.angle_beta   90.00
_cell.angle_gamma   90.00
#
_symmetry.space_group_name_H-M   'P 1'
#
loop_
_entity.id
_entity.type
_entity.pdbx_description
1 polymer ?
#
loop_
_entity_poly.entity_id
_entity_poly.type
_entity_poly.pdbx_seq_one_letter_code
_entity_poly.pdbx_strand_id
1 'polypeptide(L)'
;MRQTCAVICRYYLTGDWKFINSDEIVFKRIMGGLSNYLYYAGLPNKDDQSGEPTELLLRFYGNNHDGEKENIFNELIIFTILSERNLGPKLLGVFPGGRIEEFLH
;
A
#
# COMPACT_ATOMS: atom_id res chain seq x y z
N MET A 1 12.82 2.07 5.01
CA MET A 1 11.35 1.97 4.85
C MET A 1 10.72 3.18 4.17
N ARG A 2 10.90 4.42 4.62
CA ARG A 2 10.33 5.60 3.92
C ARG A 2 10.81 5.75 2.47
N GLN A 3 12.11 5.62 2.22
CA GLN A 3 12.66 5.63 0.85
C GLN A 3 12.07 4.50 -0.02
N THR A 4 11.95 3.30 0.55
CA THR A 4 11.30 2.16 -0.11
C THR A 4 9.85 2.47 -0.48
N CYS A 5 9.09 3.07 0.44
CA CYS A 5 7.74 3.56 0.20
C CYS A 5 7.70 4.52 -0.99
N ALA A 6 8.60 5.51 -1.05
CA ALA A 6 8.67 6.44 -2.18
C ALA A 6 8.98 5.74 -3.51
N VAL A 7 9.89 4.77 -3.52
CA VAL A 7 10.22 3.99 -4.74
C VAL A 7 9.00 3.18 -5.20
N ILE A 8 8.32 2.51 -4.28
CA ILE A 8 7.11 1.73 -4.58
C ILE A 8 6.01 2.65 -5.11
N CYS A 9 5.68 3.73 -4.41
CA CYS A 9 4.63 4.66 -4.82
C CYS A 9 4.92 5.26 -6.20
N ARG A 10 6.17 5.65 -6.47
CA ARG A 10 6.56 6.18 -7.79
C ARG A 10 6.42 5.19 -8.94
N TYR A 11 6.60 3.91 -8.66
CA TYR A 11 6.53 2.86 -9.66
C TYR A 11 5.10 2.41 -9.94
N TYR A 12 4.26 2.33 -8.91
CA TYR A 12 2.94 1.70 -8.98
C TYR A 12 1.76 2.68 -9.00
N LEU A 13 1.96 3.94 -8.63
CA LEU A 13 0.90 4.96 -8.57
C LEU A 13 1.14 6.08 -9.59
N THR A 14 0.15 6.95 -9.74
CA THR A 14 0.15 8.07 -10.68
C THR A 14 0.29 9.43 -9.98
N GLY A 15 0.35 10.48 -10.81
CA GLY A 15 0.41 11.89 -10.42
C GLY A 15 1.46 12.21 -9.38
N ASP A 16 1.07 12.84 -8.27
CA ASP A 16 2.03 13.40 -7.31
C ASP A 16 2.93 12.33 -6.69
N TRP A 17 2.41 11.12 -6.52
CA TRP A 17 3.19 9.97 -6.06
C TRP A 17 4.33 9.58 -7.00
N LYS A 18 4.26 9.92 -8.28
CA LYS A 18 5.30 9.65 -9.29
C LYS A 18 6.53 10.55 -9.13
N PHE A 19 6.36 11.71 -8.52
CA PHE A 19 7.40 12.74 -8.42
C PHE A 19 7.80 13.09 -6.99
N ILE A 20 7.04 12.63 -5.98
CA ILE A 20 7.31 12.94 -4.57
C ILE A 20 8.70 12.53 -4.10
N ASN A 21 9.36 13.42 -3.35
CA ASN A 21 10.60 13.11 -2.67
C ASN A 21 10.31 12.25 -1.42
N SER A 22 11.16 11.26 -1.14
CA SER A 22 11.01 10.42 0.04
C SER A 22 10.95 11.21 1.35
N ASP A 23 11.59 12.37 1.44
CA ASP A 23 11.63 13.16 2.68
C ASP A 23 10.31 13.91 2.95
N GLU A 24 9.53 14.15 1.90
CA GLU A 24 8.25 14.88 1.94
C GLU A 24 7.06 13.97 2.28
N ILE A 25 7.23 12.65 2.12
CA ILE A 25 6.17 11.68 2.42
C ILE A 25 5.89 11.68 3.94
N VAL A 26 4.63 11.95 4.29
CA VAL A 26 4.14 11.73 5.65
C VAL A 26 4.08 10.22 5.88
N PHE A 27 5.00 9.69 6.67
CA PHE A 27 5.17 8.24 6.83
C PHE A 27 5.11 7.81 8.28
N LYS A 28 4.24 6.84 8.60
CA LYS A 28 4.05 6.31 9.96
C LYS A 28 3.94 4.80 9.92
N ARG A 29 4.66 4.10 10.80
CA ARG A 29 4.42 2.68 11.03
C ARG A 29 3.13 2.52 11.83
N ILE A 30 2.24 1.65 11.36
CA ILE A 30 1.06 1.25 12.11
C ILE A 30 1.43 -0.01 12.90
N MET A 31 1.25 0.04 14.21
CA MET A 31 1.45 -1.14 15.06
C MET A 31 0.29 -2.12 14.81
N GLY A 32 0.62 -3.38 14.58
CA GLY A 32 -0.32 -4.44 14.22
C GLY A 32 0.25 -5.82 14.51
N GLY A 33 -0.41 -6.87 13.97
CA GLY A 33 -0.03 -8.26 14.18
C GLY A 33 1.39 -8.59 13.68
N LEU A 34 1.91 -9.75 14.12
CA LEU A 34 3.32 -10.15 13.89
C LEU A 34 3.64 -10.54 12.44
N SER A 35 2.61 -10.86 11.64
CA SER A 35 2.78 -11.45 10.30
C SER A 35 2.85 -10.41 9.16
N ASN A 36 2.42 -9.17 9.42
CA ASN A 36 2.33 -8.12 8.39
C ASN A 36 2.90 -6.80 8.92
N TYR A 37 3.70 -6.13 8.10
CA TYR A 37 4.17 -4.78 8.41
C TYR A 37 3.30 -3.75 7.69
N LEU A 38 2.63 -2.92 8.47
CA LEU A 38 1.74 -1.87 7.97
C LEU A 38 2.37 -0.50 8.12
N TYR A 39 2.30 0.28 7.05
CA TYR A 39 2.77 1.65 7.03
C TYR A 39 1.74 2.55 6.38
N TYR A 40 1.35 3.60 7.08
CA TYR A 40 0.65 4.71 6.49
C TYR A 40 1.64 5.57 5.70
N ALA A 41 1.22 6.01 4.52
CA ALA A 41 1.88 7.06 3.77
C ALA A 41 0.86 8.09 3.25
N GLY A 42 1.21 9.37 3.27
CA GLY A 42 0.39 10.45 2.73
C GLY A 42 1.23 11.50 2.01
N LEU A 43 0.62 12.15 1.03
CA LEU A 43 1.15 13.35 0.38
C LEU A 43 1.13 14.52 1.39
N PRO A 44 2.14 15.42 1.37
CA PRO A 44 2.21 16.55 2.28
C PRO A 44 1.11 17.59 2.04
N ASN A 45 0.73 17.81 0.77
CA ASN A 45 -0.41 18.63 0.36
C ASN A 45 -1.51 17.70 -0.14
N LYS A 46 -2.61 17.61 0.60
CA LYS A 46 -3.77 16.77 0.26
C LYS A 46 -4.73 17.50 -0.68
N ASP A 47 -4.25 17.95 -1.83
CA ASP A 47 -5.13 18.58 -2.81
C ASP A 47 -5.89 17.48 -3.59
N ASP A 48 -7.11 17.18 -3.17
CA ASP A 48 -7.92 16.05 -3.67
C ASP A 48 -8.51 16.28 -5.08
N GLN A 49 -8.15 17.39 -5.72
CA GLN A 49 -8.69 17.78 -7.02
C GLN A 49 -8.30 16.83 -8.16
N SER A 50 -7.24 16.05 -7.99
CA SER A 50 -6.77 15.07 -8.99
C SER A 50 -7.56 13.76 -8.97
N GLY A 51 -8.37 13.50 -7.93
CA GLY A 51 -9.02 12.21 -7.70
C GLY A 51 -8.05 11.07 -7.38
N GLU A 52 -6.78 11.39 -7.14
CA GLU A 52 -5.76 10.44 -6.75
C GLU A 52 -5.74 10.24 -5.23
N PRO A 53 -5.42 9.04 -4.73
CA PRO A 53 -5.39 8.79 -3.29
C PRO A 53 -4.32 9.68 -2.64
N THR A 54 -4.72 10.63 -1.80
CA THR A 54 -3.76 11.48 -1.06
C THR A 54 -3.13 10.76 0.14
N GLU A 55 -3.73 9.66 0.55
CA GLU A 55 -3.31 8.80 1.66
C GLU A 55 -3.48 7.32 1.28
N LEU A 56 -2.59 6.48 1.79
CA LEU A 56 -2.59 5.06 1.48
C LEU A 56 -1.97 4.23 2.59
N LEU A 57 -2.18 2.92 2.49
CA LEU A 57 -1.62 1.92 3.39
C LEU A 57 -0.72 0.97 2.59
N LEU A 58 0.57 0.93 2.93
CA LEU A 58 1.47 -0.12 2.45
C LEU A 58 1.41 -1.31 3.40
N ARG A 59 1.12 -2.48 2.83
CA ARG A 59 1.22 -3.76 3.51
C ARG A 59 2.36 -4.57 2.92
N PHE A 60 3.32 -4.92 3.78
CA PHE A 60 4.36 -5.90 3.46
C PHE A 60 4.03 -7.22 4.12
N TYR A 61 4.09 -8.30 3.33
CA TYR A 61 4.00 -9.66 3.84
C TYR A 61 5.32 -10.00 4.54
N GLY A 62 5.24 -10.67 5.70
CA GLY A 62 6.42 -11.11 6.45
C GLY A 62 7.28 -12.14 5.71
N ASN A 63 8.46 -12.44 6.27
CA ASN A 63 9.35 -13.46 5.75
C ASN A 63 8.74 -14.85 5.98
N ASN A 64 8.20 -15.46 4.93
CA ASN A 64 7.51 -16.74 5.04
C ASN A 64 8.21 -17.81 4.20
N HIS A 65 8.28 -19.02 4.77
CA HIS A 65 8.83 -20.23 4.17
C HIS A 65 8.05 -20.64 2.90
N ASP A 66 8.64 -21.46 2.03
CA ASP A 66 8.10 -21.79 0.69
C ASP A 66 6.63 -22.30 0.66
N GLY A 67 6.12 -22.86 1.76
CA GLY A 67 4.73 -23.33 1.89
C GLY A 67 3.66 -22.23 2.02
N GLU A 68 4.03 -20.96 2.21
CA GLU A 68 3.07 -19.87 2.39
C GLU A 68 2.85 -19.01 1.14
N LYS A 69 3.58 -19.30 0.04
CA LYS A 69 3.40 -18.59 -1.24
C LYS A 69 1.98 -18.76 -1.79
N GLU A 70 1.43 -19.97 -1.75
CA GLU A 70 0.04 -20.22 -2.17
C GLU A 70 -0.98 -19.46 -1.31
N ASN A 71 -0.73 -19.33 -0.01
CA ASN A 71 -1.59 -18.56 0.89
C ASN A 71 -1.58 -17.07 0.54
N ILE A 72 -0.42 -16.49 0.23
CA ILE A 72 -0.31 -15.09 -0.19
C ILE A 72 -1.06 -14.85 -1.52
N PHE A 73 -0.94 -15.77 -2.48
CA PHE A 73 -1.68 -15.68 -3.74
C PHE A 73 -3.19 -15.74 -3.53
N ASN A 74 -3.68 -16.69 -2.71
CA ASN A 74 -5.09 -16.79 -2.38
C ASN A 74 -5.60 -15.55 -1.64
N GLU A 75 -4.84 -15.02 -0.69
CA GLU A 75 -5.17 -13.77 0.00
C GLU A 75 -5.30 -12.61 -0.98
N LEU A 76 -4.37 -12.49 -1.93
CA LEU A 76 -4.40 -11.43 -2.94
C LEU A 76 -5.62 -11.55 -3.87
N ILE A 77 -5.96 -12.75 -4.31
CA ILE A 77 -7.16 -12.98 -5.14
C ILE A 77 -8.42 -12.58 -4.38
N ILE A 78 -8.56 -13.04 -3.14
CA ILE A 78 -9.70 -12.70 -2.28
C ILE A 78 -9.78 -11.18 -2.08
N PHE A 79 -8.64 -10.53 -1.74
CA PHE A 79 -8.58 -9.09 -1.54
C PHE A 79 -8.99 -8.33 -2.81
N THR A 80 -8.51 -8.75 -3.97
CA THR A 80 -8.85 -8.14 -5.27
C THR A 80 -10.35 -8.24 -5.53
N ILE A 81 -10.97 -9.41 -5.31
CA ILE A 81 -12.42 -9.60 -5.47
C ILE A 81 -13.21 -8.69 -4.53
N LEU A 82 -12.77 -8.56 -3.27
CA LEU A 82 -13.43 -7.69 -2.28
C LEU A 82 -13.32 -6.21 -2.69
N SER A 83 -12.14 -5.77 -3.13
CA SER A 83 -11.91 -4.41 -3.65
C SER A 83 -12.84 -4.09 -4.83
N GLU A 84 -12.88 -4.95 -5.86
CA GLU A 84 -13.70 -4.73 -7.06
C GLU A 84 -15.20 -4.68 -6.77
N ARG A 85 -15.64 -5.34 -5.70
CA ARG A 85 -17.05 -5.33 -5.25
C ARG A 85 -17.36 -4.25 -4.23
N ASN A 86 -16.40 -3.38 -3.89
CA ASN A 86 -16.51 -2.38 -2.83
C ASN A 86 -16.90 -3.00 -1.47
N LEU A 87 -16.38 -4.20 -1.19
CA LEU A 87 -16.58 -4.93 0.06
C LEU A 87 -15.35 -4.84 0.99
N GLY A 88 -14.45 -3.89 0.73
CA GLY A 88 -13.23 -3.63 1.48
C GLY A 88 -12.50 -2.40 0.94
N PRO A 89 -11.30 -2.09 1.45
CA PRO A 89 -10.46 -1.03 0.90
C PRO A 89 -10.10 -1.30 -0.55
N LYS A 90 -9.99 -0.24 -1.36
CA LYS A 90 -9.52 -0.37 -2.74
C LYS A 90 -8.07 -0.89 -2.81
N LEU A 91 -7.82 -1.79 -3.75
CA LEU A 91 -6.48 -2.22 -4.13
C LEU A 91 -5.87 -1.20 -5.11
N LEU A 92 -4.86 -0.47 -4.66
CA LEU A 92 -4.20 0.58 -5.44
C LEU A 92 -2.99 0.07 -6.23
N GLY A 93 -2.35 -1.01 -5.76
CA GLY A 93 -1.20 -1.60 -6.44
C GLY A 93 -0.68 -2.86 -5.75
N VAL A 94 0.03 -3.71 -6.51
CA VAL A 94 0.64 -4.95 -6.02
C VAL A 94 2.11 -4.97 -6.40
N PHE A 95 2.99 -5.30 -5.46
CA PHE A 95 4.43 -5.35 -5.67
C PHE A 95 5.04 -6.61 -5.04
N PRO A 96 6.27 -7.00 -5.42
CA PRO A 96 6.93 -8.14 -4.80
C PRO A 96 7.04 -7.98 -3.28
N GLY A 97 6.38 -8.86 -2.53
CA GLY A 97 6.38 -8.83 -1.06
C GLY A 97 5.31 -7.94 -0.43
N GLY A 98 4.34 -7.39 -1.18
CA GLY A 98 3.29 -6.59 -0.57
C GLY A 98 2.24 -6.01 -1.53
N ARG A 99 1.44 -5.08 -1.00
CA ARG A 99 0.42 -4.35 -1.74
C ARG A 99 0.19 -2.95 -1.17
N ILE A 100 -0.42 -2.10 -1.98
CA ILE A 100 -0.86 -0.74 -1.66
C ILE A 100 -2.38 -0.76 -1.59
N GLU A 101 -2.92 -0.32 -0.46
CA GLU A 101 -4.35 -0.30 -0.16
C GLU A 101 -4.80 1.14 0.07
N GLU A 102 -6.08 1.41 -0.19
CA GLU A 102 -6.76 2.59 0.32
C GLU A 102 -6.66 2.64 1.85
N PHE A 103 -6.43 3.84 2.38
CA PHE A 103 -6.48 4.08 3.81
C PHE A 103 -7.92 4.41 4.23
N LEU A 104 -8.48 3.61 5.14
CA LEU A 104 -9.81 3.85 5.71
C LEU A 104 -9.70 4.61 7.05
N HIS A 105 -10.57 5.61 7.25
CA HIS A 105 -10.65 6.43 8.46
C HIS A 105 -11.57 5.83 9.53
#